data_AF-A0A966SZ90-F1
#
_entry.id   AF-A0A966SZ90-F1
#
_cell.length_a   1.000
_cell.length_b   1.000
_cell.length_c   1.000
_cell.angle_alpha   90.00
_cell.angle_beta   90.00
_cell.angle_gamma   90.00
#
_symmetry.space_group_name_H-M   'P 1'
#
loop_
_entity.id
_entity.type
_entity.pdbx_description
1 polymer ?
#
loop_
_entity_poly.entity_id
_entity_poly.type
_entity_poly.pdbx_seq_one_letter_code
_entity_poly.pdbx_strand_id
1 'polypeptide(L)'
;AHGIGHEVGSIEPGKLADIVLWTLPFFGAKPKLVIKGGLIAWAAMGDPNASIPTPEPVFYRPMFGALGRAMSETCVTFVSQASIDRQIGPRLGLERRLVAVRGCRTLTKQSMVRNSATPRIEVDPETYTVRVDGEIATSQPATSLPLTQAYYIV
;
A
#
# COMPACT_ATOMS: atom_id res chain seq x y z
N ALA A 1 1.82 -6.97 10.63
CA ALA A 1 1.31 -6.16 11.75
C ALA A 1 -0.21 -6.32 11.93
N HIS A 2 -1.03 -5.93 10.95
CA HIS A 2 -2.50 -5.86 11.10
C HIS A 2 -3.29 -7.14 10.79
N GLY A 3 -2.61 -8.29 10.64
CA GLY A 3 -3.29 -9.57 10.42
C GLY A 3 -3.95 -9.75 9.05
N ILE A 4 -3.56 -8.96 8.05
CA ILE A 4 -4.09 -9.00 6.68
C ILE A 4 -3.12 -9.63 5.67
N GLY A 5 -1.94 -10.08 6.11
CA GLY A 5 -0.89 -10.60 5.23
C GLY A 5 -1.25 -11.87 4.46
N HIS A 6 -2.38 -12.50 4.81
CA HIS A 6 -2.95 -13.64 4.11
C HIS A 6 -3.77 -13.23 2.87
N GLU A 7 -4.22 -11.97 2.76
CA GLU A 7 -4.93 -11.45 1.59
C GLU A 7 -4.07 -10.54 0.72
N VAL A 8 -3.22 -9.69 1.32
CA VAL A 8 -2.50 -8.61 0.61
C VAL A 8 -1.07 -8.46 1.13
N GLY A 9 -0.27 -7.65 0.42
CA GLY A 9 1.06 -7.21 0.86
C GLY A 9 2.24 -7.84 0.14
N SER A 10 2.01 -8.79 -0.78
CA SER A 10 3.04 -9.36 -1.65
C SER A 10 2.40 -10.00 -2.89
N ILE A 11 3.21 -10.26 -3.92
CA ILE A 11 2.79 -10.98 -5.13
C ILE A 11 3.05 -12.47 -4.89
N GLU A 12 2.02 -13.15 -4.37
CA GLU A 12 2.05 -14.59 -4.06
C GLU A 12 0.72 -15.23 -4.52
N PRO A 13 0.74 -16.47 -5.04
CA PRO A 13 -0.49 -17.19 -5.37
C PRO A 13 -1.46 -17.28 -4.19
N GLY A 14 -2.76 -17.11 -4.47
CA GLY A 14 -3.81 -17.13 -3.47
C GLY A 14 -4.09 -15.79 -2.77
N LYS A 15 -3.26 -14.77 -2.98
CA LYS A 15 -3.52 -13.40 -2.50
C LYS A 15 -4.36 -12.60 -3.51
N LEU A 16 -4.98 -11.54 -3.03
CA LEU A 16 -5.75 -10.61 -3.85
C LEU A 16 -4.84 -9.96 -4.89
N ALA A 17 -5.30 -9.90 -6.13
CA ALA A 17 -4.55 -9.35 -7.27
C ALA A 17 -4.53 -7.81 -7.25
N ASP A 18 -3.89 -7.26 -6.21
CA ASP A 18 -3.62 -5.84 -6.03
C ASP A 18 -2.17 -5.55 -6.46
N ILE A 19 -2.03 -4.96 -7.64
CA ILE A 19 -0.75 -4.85 -8.33
C ILE A 19 -0.58 -3.42 -8.82
N VAL A 20 0.61 -2.85 -8.58
CA VAL A 20 0.99 -1.54 -9.10
C VAL A 20 2.05 -1.73 -10.17
N LEU A 21 1.80 -1.22 -11.38
CA LEU A 21 2.77 -1.27 -12.46
C LEU A 21 3.46 0.08 -12.60
N TRP A 22 4.77 0.02 -12.78
CA TRP A 22 5.66 1.18 -12.90
C TRP A 22 6.39 1.11 -14.22
N THR A 23 6.62 2.26 -14.83
CA THR A 23 7.71 2.42 -15.79
C THR A 23 8.99 2.70 -15.01
N LEU A 24 10.14 2.19 -15.48
CA LEU A 24 11.40 2.32 -14.77
C LEU A 24 11.76 3.76 -14.39
N PRO A 25 11.60 4.77 -15.27
CA PRO A 25 11.93 6.15 -14.91
C PRO A 25 11.05 6.73 -13.81
N PHE A 26 9.87 6.18 -13.54
CA PHE A 26 8.92 6.73 -12.57
C PHE A 26 8.73 5.85 -11.33
N PHE A 27 9.54 4.80 -11.18
CA PHE A 27 9.45 3.85 -10.08
C PHE A 27 9.51 4.56 -8.71
N GLY A 28 8.49 4.33 -7.87
CA GLY A 28 8.36 4.95 -6.56
C GLY A 28 7.74 6.35 -6.55
N ALA A 29 7.68 7.05 -7.69
CA ALA A 29 7.10 8.40 -7.80
C ALA A 29 5.69 8.41 -8.40
N LYS A 30 5.53 7.95 -9.66
CA LYS A 30 4.26 7.98 -10.40
C LYS A 30 3.99 6.64 -11.10
N PRO A 31 3.08 5.78 -10.59
CA PRO A 31 2.77 4.51 -11.24
C PRO A 31 2.09 4.72 -12.59
N LYS A 32 2.24 3.76 -13.50
CA LYS A 32 1.54 3.79 -14.80
C LYS A 32 0.07 3.40 -14.64
N LEU A 33 -0.20 2.33 -13.89
CA LEU A 33 -1.55 1.87 -13.58
C LEU A 33 -1.58 1.06 -12.28
N VAL A 34 -2.76 1.02 -11.65
CA VAL A 34 -3.06 0.32 -10.40
C VAL A 34 -4.20 -0.66 -10.68
N ILE A 35 -3.93 -1.94 -10.42
CA ILE A 35 -4.87 -3.05 -10.51
C ILE A 35 -5.37 -3.34 -9.09
N LYS A 36 -6.69 -3.46 -8.95
CA LYS A 36 -7.37 -3.81 -7.71
C LYS A 36 -8.23 -5.05 -7.95
N GLY A 37 -7.98 -6.12 -7.20
CA GLY A 37 -8.74 -7.38 -7.34
C GLY A 37 -8.80 -7.90 -8.77
N GLY A 38 -7.74 -7.71 -9.56
CA GLY A 38 -7.65 -8.18 -10.95
C GLY A 38 -8.20 -7.21 -12.02
N LEU A 39 -8.75 -6.05 -11.64
CA LEU A 39 -9.24 -5.05 -12.60
C LEU A 39 -8.51 -3.71 -12.42
N ILE A 40 -8.25 -2.99 -13.52
CA ILE A 40 -7.59 -1.68 -13.44
C ILE A 40 -8.53 -0.69 -12.76
N ALA A 41 -8.09 -0.13 -11.63
CA ALA A 41 -8.83 0.85 -10.85
C ALA A 41 -8.37 2.29 -11.13
N TRP A 42 -7.09 2.49 -11.44
CA TRP A 42 -6.52 3.80 -11.76
C TRP A 42 -5.43 3.68 -12.82
N ALA A 43 -5.31 4.68 -13.68
CA ALA A 43 -4.23 4.76 -14.67
C ALA A 43 -3.88 6.22 -15.00
N ALA A 44 -2.63 6.45 -15.42
CA ALA A 44 -2.24 7.69 -16.08
C ALA A 44 -2.83 7.68 -17.50
N MET A 45 -3.77 8.58 -17.76
CA MET A 45 -4.58 8.57 -18.98
C MET A 45 -4.68 9.98 -19.57
N GLY A 46 -4.44 10.06 -20.88
CA GLY A 46 -4.51 11.29 -21.68
C GLY A 46 -5.92 11.83 -21.90
N ASP A 47 -6.07 12.63 -22.94
CA ASP A 47 -7.37 13.15 -23.38
C ASP A 47 -8.27 12.00 -23.89
N PRO A 48 -9.45 11.74 -23.28
CA PRO A 48 -10.36 10.70 -23.73
C PRO A 48 -11.00 10.96 -25.11
N ASN A 49 -10.94 12.19 -25.63
CA ASN A 49 -11.45 12.53 -26.96
C ASN A 49 -10.36 12.45 -28.06
N ALA A 50 -9.12 12.14 -27.70
CA ALA A 50 -8.05 11.96 -28.67
C ALA A 50 -8.17 10.62 -29.42
N SER A 51 -7.43 10.48 -30.52
CA SER A 51 -7.45 9.28 -31.36
C SER A 51 -6.85 8.02 -30.68
N ILE A 52 -6.02 8.21 -29.66
CA ILE A 52 -5.33 7.18 -28.86
C ILE A 52 -5.21 7.68 -27.41
N PRO A 53 -4.90 6.85 -26.40
CA PRO A 53 -4.96 7.24 -24.98
C PRO A 53 -3.75 8.03 -24.43
N THR A 54 -2.73 8.26 -25.24
CA THR A 54 -1.47 8.92 -24.86
C THR A 54 -1.37 10.44 -25.05
N PRO A 55 -2.17 11.11 -25.91
CA PRO A 55 -2.13 12.55 -26.07
C PRO A 55 -2.50 13.29 -24.79
N GLU A 56 -1.80 14.40 -24.56
CA GLU A 56 -1.98 15.25 -23.40
C GLU A 56 -3.39 15.89 -23.33
N PRO A 57 -3.90 16.23 -22.14
CA PRO A 57 -3.22 16.14 -20.83
C PRO A 57 -3.34 14.75 -20.17
N VAL A 58 -2.20 14.21 -19.75
CA VAL A 58 -2.10 12.95 -19.01
C VAL A 58 -2.11 13.20 -17.51
N PHE A 59 -3.13 12.68 -16.84
CA PHE A 59 -3.22 12.65 -15.38
C PHE A 59 -3.94 11.39 -14.90
N TYR A 60 -3.96 11.17 -13.59
CA TYR A 60 -4.61 10.00 -13.01
C TYR A 60 -6.12 10.08 -13.10
N ARG A 61 -6.73 9.07 -13.71
CA ARG A 61 -8.18 8.94 -13.84
C ARG A 61 -8.66 7.62 -13.22
N PRO A 62 -9.86 7.60 -12.60
CA PRO A 62 -10.49 6.35 -12.21
C PRO A 62 -10.81 5.53 -13.46
N MET A 63 -10.52 4.24 -13.40
CA MET A 63 -10.79 3.25 -14.44
C MET A 63 -11.98 2.37 -14.02
N PHE A 64 -12.38 1.42 -14.87
CA PHE A 64 -13.58 0.61 -14.63
C PHE A 64 -13.60 -0.13 -13.29
N GLY A 65 -12.45 -0.54 -12.74
CA GLY A 65 -12.37 -1.15 -11.41
C GLY A 65 -12.75 -0.23 -10.25
N ALA A 66 -12.79 1.08 -10.48
CA ALA A 66 -13.21 2.08 -9.50
C ALA A 66 -14.68 2.53 -9.68
N LEU A 67 -15.48 1.85 -10.51
CA LEU A 67 -16.85 2.27 -10.83
C LEU A 67 -17.90 1.30 -10.31
N GLY A 68 -18.95 1.84 -9.69
CA GLY A 68 -20.16 1.11 -9.29
C GLY A 68 -19.88 -0.22 -8.58
N ARG A 69 -20.59 -1.27 -9.02
CA ARG A 69 -20.49 -2.62 -8.44
C ARG A 69 -19.15 -3.30 -8.67
N ALA A 70 -18.33 -2.84 -9.63
CA ALA A 70 -16.98 -3.38 -9.79
C ALA A 70 -16.15 -3.15 -8.52
N MET A 71 -16.37 -2.05 -7.79
CA MET A 71 -15.72 -1.81 -6.51
C MET A 71 -16.14 -2.81 -5.41
N SER A 72 -17.36 -3.36 -5.49
CA SER A 72 -17.84 -4.35 -4.52
C SER A 72 -17.11 -5.70 -4.72
N GLU A 73 -16.80 -6.05 -5.96
CA GLU A 73 -16.13 -7.31 -6.34
C GLU A 73 -14.59 -7.24 -6.27
N THR A 74 -14.01 -6.08 -6.55
CA THR A 74 -12.54 -5.89 -6.61
C THR A 74 -11.90 -5.47 -5.28
N CYS A 75 -12.71 -4.95 -4.35
CA CYS A 75 -12.26 -4.52 -3.03
C CYS A 75 -12.71 -5.48 -1.93
N VAL A 76 -12.01 -5.42 -0.81
CA VAL A 76 -12.39 -6.09 0.43
C VAL A 76 -12.52 -5.08 1.56
N THR A 77 -13.39 -5.37 2.51
CA THR A 77 -13.47 -4.65 3.78
C THR A 77 -12.96 -5.56 4.89
N PHE A 78 -11.84 -5.18 5.51
CA PHE A 78 -11.29 -5.93 6.64
C PHE A 78 -12.07 -5.62 7.92
N VAL A 79 -12.50 -6.67 8.62
CA VAL A 79 -13.30 -6.58 9.85
C VAL A 79 -12.76 -7.55 10.91
N SER A 80 -13.24 -7.45 12.15
CA SER A 80 -12.91 -8.44 13.17
C SER A 80 -13.61 -9.78 12.90
N GLN A 81 -13.05 -10.88 13.40
CA GLN A 81 -13.74 -12.19 13.34
C GLN A 81 -15.14 -12.11 13.97
N ALA A 82 -15.27 -11.46 15.12
CA ALA A 82 -16.55 -11.27 15.81
C ALA A 82 -17.58 -10.47 14.99
N SER A 83 -17.15 -9.65 14.03
CA SER A 83 -18.06 -8.94 13.11
C SER A 83 -18.63 -9.88 12.06
N ILE A 84 -17.80 -10.78 11.51
CA ILE A 84 -18.25 -11.84 10.61
C ILE A 84 -19.24 -12.77 11.34
N ASP A 85 -18.89 -13.18 12.55
CA ASP A 85 -19.72 -14.09 13.37
C ASP A 85 -21.10 -13.46 13.69
N ARG A 86 -21.15 -12.14 13.83
CA ARG A 86 -22.39 -11.36 14.03
C ARG A 86 -23.14 -11.00 12.74
N GLN A 87 -22.67 -11.51 11.59
CA GLN A 87 -23.25 -11.32 10.27
C GLN A 87 -23.52 -9.84 9.93
N ILE A 88 -22.55 -8.96 10.16
CA ILE A 88 -22.75 -7.52 9.94
C ILE A 88 -22.96 -7.16 8.46
N GLY A 89 -22.51 -8.00 7.53
CA GLY A 89 -22.61 -7.75 6.08
C GLY A 89 -24.07 -7.51 5.65
N PRO A 90 -24.94 -8.53 5.75
CA PRO A 90 -26.36 -8.38 5.45
C PRO A 90 -27.06 -7.33 6.33
N ARG A 91 -26.72 -7.27 7.62
CA ARG A 91 -27.35 -6.34 8.58
C ARG A 91 -27.14 -4.86 8.24
N LEU A 92 -25.99 -4.53 7.65
CA LEU A 92 -25.62 -3.17 7.28
C LEU A 92 -25.72 -2.93 5.76
N GLY A 93 -26.20 -3.91 4.99
CA GLY A 93 -26.27 -3.80 3.52
C GLY A 93 -24.89 -3.67 2.84
N LEU A 94 -23.85 -4.29 3.41
CA LEU A 94 -22.51 -4.24 2.83
C LEU A 94 -22.39 -5.20 1.65
N GLU A 95 -22.06 -4.66 0.49
CA GLU A 95 -21.89 -5.44 -0.74
C GLU A 95 -20.46 -5.98 -0.94
N ARG A 96 -19.45 -5.30 -0.36
CA ARG A 96 -18.05 -5.72 -0.47
C ARG A 96 -17.79 -7.01 0.30
N ARG A 97 -16.90 -7.85 -0.24
CA ARG A 97 -16.37 -9.03 0.47
C ARG A 97 -15.77 -8.61 1.82
N LEU A 98 -16.31 -9.14 2.92
CA LEU A 98 -15.76 -8.94 4.25
C LEU A 98 -14.68 -9.99 4.54
N VAL A 99 -13.52 -9.56 5.03
CA VAL A 99 -12.41 -10.45 5.40
C VAL A 99 -12.06 -10.24 6.86
N ALA A 100 -12.02 -11.33 7.64
CA ALA A 100 -11.60 -11.28 9.03
C ALA A 100 -10.07 -11.07 9.15
N VAL A 101 -9.66 -10.07 9.94
CA VAL A 101 -8.25 -9.96 10.35
C VAL A 101 -7.87 -11.10 11.29
N ARG A 102 -6.67 -11.66 11.15
CA ARG A 102 -6.21 -12.80 11.98
C ARG A 102 -4.71 -12.76 12.26
N GLY A 103 -4.29 -13.40 13.35
CA GLY A 103 -2.86 -13.50 13.71
C GLY A 103 -2.23 -12.19 14.21
N CYS A 104 -3.03 -11.24 14.72
CA CYS A 104 -2.50 -9.96 15.21
C CYS A 104 -1.76 -10.04 16.55
N ARG A 105 -1.87 -11.18 17.27
CA ARG A 105 -1.31 -11.36 18.63
C ARG A 105 -0.19 -12.39 18.70
N THR A 106 0.10 -13.08 17.60
CA THR A 106 1.09 -14.16 17.54
C THR A 106 2.40 -13.73 16.90
N LEU A 107 2.42 -12.60 16.18
CA LEU A 107 3.60 -12.10 15.50
C LEU A 107 4.54 -11.39 16.47
N THR A 108 5.84 -11.58 16.27
CA THR A 108 6.90 -10.88 17.00
C THR A 108 7.75 -10.06 16.03
N LYS A 109 8.77 -9.35 16.53
CA LYS A 109 9.73 -8.64 15.66
C LYS A 109 10.40 -9.60 14.66
N GLN A 110 10.59 -10.86 15.05
CA GLN A 110 11.18 -11.89 14.19
C GLN A 110 10.32 -12.23 12.96
N SER A 111 9.02 -11.94 13.01
CA SER A 111 8.12 -12.14 11.86
C SER A 111 8.24 -11.05 10.78
N MET A 112 9.01 -9.98 11.01
CA MET A 112 9.19 -8.90 10.04
C MET A 112 10.17 -9.31 8.94
N VAL A 113 9.66 -9.53 7.73
CA VAL A 113 10.44 -9.93 6.56
C VAL A 113 11.55 -8.90 6.28
N ARG A 114 12.81 -9.38 6.26
CA ARG A 114 14.03 -8.58 6.05
C ARG A 114 14.30 -7.48 7.09
N ASN A 115 13.51 -7.40 8.17
CA ASN A 115 13.55 -6.30 9.15
C ASN A 115 13.34 -6.80 10.59
N SER A 116 13.97 -7.90 10.96
CA SER A 116 13.74 -8.61 12.24
C SER A 116 14.70 -8.26 13.38
N ALA A 117 15.69 -7.38 13.15
CA ALA A 117 16.71 -7.05 14.15
C ALA A 117 16.12 -6.48 15.45
N THR A 118 16.71 -6.87 16.58
CA THR A 118 16.39 -6.41 17.94
C THR A 118 17.66 -5.98 18.68
N PRO A 119 18.31 -4.87 18.27
CA PRO A 119 19.52 -4.39 18.91
C PRO A 119 19.23 -3.75 20.27
N ARG A 120 20.28 -3.56 21.09
CA ARG A 120 20.19 -2.72 22.30
C ARG A 120 20.23 -1.26 21.87
N ILE A 121 19.14 -0.54 22.12
CA ILE A 121 19.02 0.89 21.80
C ILE A 121 19.07 1.68 23.10
N GLU A 122 19.94 2.68 23.14
CA GLU A 122 20.08 3.61 24.26
C GLU A 122 19.93 5.04 23.76
N VAL A 123 19.25 5.88 24.54
CA VAL A 123 19.07 7.30 24.24
C VAL A 123 19.50 8.08 25.47
N ASP A 124 20.48 8.96 25.29
CA ASP A 124 20.91 9.88 26.33
C ASP A 124 19.82 10.96 26.56
N PRO A 125 19.32 11.15 27.80
CA PRO A 125 18.18 12.03 28.06
C PRO A 125 18.51 13.52 27.99
N GLU A 126 19.78 13.90 28.04
CA GLU A 126 20.21 15.31 28.01
C GLU A 126 20.61 15.76 26.60
N THR A 127 21.32 14.88 25.87
CA THR A 127 21.89 15.17 24.56
C THR A 127 21.08 14.58 23.40
N TYR A 128 20.16 13.66 23.69
CA TYR A 128 19.40 12.88 22.71
C TYR A 128 20.25 12.03 21.76
N THR A 129 21.51 11.77 22.13
CA THR A 129 22.39 10.88 21.37
C THR A 129 21.83 9.46 21.40
N VAL A 130 21.60 8.88 20.22
CA VAL A 130 21.14 7.50 20.07
C VAL A 130 22.34 6.59 19.87
N ARG A 131 22.41 5.51 20.66
CA ARG A 131 23.38 4.42 20.47
C ARG A 131 22.67 3.12 20.13
N VAL A 132 23.23 2.37 19.18
CA VAL A 132 22.79 1.03 18.79
C VAL A 132 23.97 0.08 19.03
N ASP A 133 23.79 -0.86 19.95
CA ASP A 133 24.83 -1.80 20.39
C ASP A 133 26.15 -1.10 20.81
N GLY A 134 26.01 0.09 21.43
CA GLY A 134 27.11 0.92 21.93
C GLY A 134 27.64 1.96 20.94
N GLU A 135 27.33 1.85 19.65
CA GLU A 135 27.79 2.77 18.60
C GLU A 135 26.81 3.91 18.38
N ILE A 136 27.30 5.14 18.20
CA ILE A 136 26.45 6.32 17.93
C ILE A 136 25.81 6.17 16.54
N ALA A 137 24.48 6.13 16.49
CA ALA A 137 23.72 6.12 15.25
C ALA A 137 23.40 7.56 14.82
N THR A 138 24.07 8.04 13.77
CA THR A 138 23.86 9.39 13.23
C THR A 138 23.99 9.42 11.71
N SER A 139 23.40 10.44 11.08
CA SER A 139 23.50 10.70 9.65
C SER A 139 23.49 12.20 9.37
N GLN A 140 24.20 12.63 8.34
CA GLN A 140 24.14 14.02 7.89
C GLN A 140 22.81 14.31 7.19
N PRO A 141 22.22 15.50 7.36
CA PRO A 141 21.02 15.88 6.62
C PRO A 141 21.32 15.95 5.12
N ALA A 142 20.41 15.43 4.29
CA ALA A 142 20.52 15.51 2.84
C ALA A 142 20.16 16.92 2.35
N THR A 143 20.94 17.46 1.39
CA THR A 143 20.67 18.75 0.74
C THR A 143 19.80 18.62 -0.51
N SER A 144 19.68 17.42 -1.06
CA SER A 144 18.82 17.08 -2.19
C SER A 144 18.40 15.61 -2.13
N LEU A 145 17.28 15.26 -2.76
CA LEU A 145 16.75 13.90 -2.78
C LEU A 145 16.26 13.52 -4.18
N PRO A 146 16.40 12.24 -4.60
CA PRO A 146 15.73 11.74 -5.79
C PRO A 146 14.21 11.72 -5.59
N LEU A 147 13.45 11.53 -6.67
CA LEU A 147 11.98 11.44 -6.64
C LEU A 147 11.29 12.70 -6.05
N THR A 148 11.85 13.89 -6.29
CA THR A 148 11.31 15.18 -5.81
C THR A 148 10.99 16.13 -6.98
N GLN A 149 11.70 17.25 -7.10
CA GLN A 149 11.44 18.35 -8.04
C GLN A 149 11.41 17.92 -9.52
N ALA A 150 12.11 16.84 -9.86
CA ALA A 150 12.09 16.28 -11.23
C ALA A 150 10.73 15.64 -11.61
N TYR A 151 9.90 15.28 -10.62
CA TYR A 151 8.66 14.53 -10.86
C TYR A 151 7.40 15.32 -10.53
N TYR A 152 7.47 16.32 -9.65
CA TYR A 152 6.29 17.02 -9.14
C TYR A 152 6.36 18.51 -9.49
N ILE A 153 5.25 19.04 -9.99
CA ILE A 153 5.12 20.45 -10.40
C ILE A 153 4.77 21.37 -9.22
N VAL A 154 4.39 20.79 -8.08
CA VAL A 154 4.16 21.44 -6.78
C VAL A 154 4.70 20.52 -5.68
#